data_AF-A0A935CAU8-F1
#
_entry.id   AF-A0A935CAU8-F1
#
_cell.length_a   1.000
_cell.length_b   1.000
_cell.length_c   1.000
_cell.angle_alpha   90.00
_cell.angle_beta   90.00
_cell.angle_gamma   90.00
#
_symmetry.space_group_name_H-M   'P 1'
#
loop_
_entity.id
_entity.type
_entity.pdbx_description
1 polymer ?
#
loop_
_entity_poly.entity_id
_entity_poly.type
_entity_poly.pdbx_seq_one_letter_code
_entity_poly.pdbx_strand_id
1 'polypeptide(L)'
;MPGYFATLFTDFQTSTDSQVFLSAGGVTNHDIAVNRGNADFDSYFVSDSTGLAFRNISLPLAQGTSNVSVGVSGPGIPQGASISFTGSGITILKTYFRTIGSGYTAVYADINISPTAIPGARNIVVTSSNQRTVATGGLEITTGNGTIPGLAVVSSANYFNKVAAESIITAFGNTLATQTATAAGNTLPTSLGGTTVRLRDSVGNERVSPLFFVSPNQINCQVSPGIQIGPASMTVTNGNGVASTVNVIIDSVAPGIFSADSSGSGAASAVVLRIKQNGAQSYEPAINYDPALKRFTTIPIDLGPSTDQVFLILFGTGLRFRANLPAVSIGGVNCQVTYAGRQDSYVGMDQINARIDRSLIGRGLVNIVTVVDGTAANTVTANIK
;
A
#
# COMPACT_ATOMS: atom_id res chain seq x y z
N MET A 1 10.70 -7.06 -14.83
CA MET A 1 10.41 -5.75 -15.46
C MET A 1 10.54 -4.67 -14.40
N PRO A 2 11.02 -3.46 -14.75
CA PRO A 2 11.65 -2.54 -13.82
C PRO A 2 10.64 -2.05 -12.78
N GLY A 3 11.08 -2.06 -11.52
CA GLY A 3 10.28 -1.62 -10.38
C GLY A 3 9.88 -0.16 -10.55
N TYR A 4 8.61 0.12 -10.28
CA TYR A 4 8.14 1.48 -10.06
C TYR A 4 8.69 1.93 -8.71
N PHE A 5 9.72 2.76 -8.74
CA PHE A 5 10.23 3.44 -7.57
C PHE A 5 9.41 4.71 -7.36
N ALA A 6 8.93 4.94 -6.15
CA ALA A 6 8.51 6.28 -5.76
C ALA A 6 9.78 7.15 -5.73
N THR A 7 10.09 7.85 -6.81
CA THR A 7 11.17 8.81 -6.80
C THR A 7 10.70 10.02 -5.98
N LEU A 8 11.24 10.18 -4.77
CA LEU A 8 11.27 11.50 -4.14
C LEU A 8 12.27 12.33 -4.93
N PHE A 9 11.78 13.09 -5.90
CA PHE A 9 12.56 14.19 -6.45
C PHE A 9 12.55 15.31 -5.42
N THR A 10 13.68 15.54 -4.75
CA THR A 10 13.91 16.82 -4.09
C THR A 10 14.68 17.71 -5.06
N ASP A 11 13.96 18.55 -5.83
CA ASP A 11 14.52 19.51 -6.81
C ASP A 11 15.21 20.72 -6.13
N PHE A 12 15.69 20.54 -4.91
CA PHE A 12 16.20 21.61 -4.05
C PHE A 12 17.59 21.26 -3.56
N GLN A 13 18.51 22.21 -3.66
CA GLN A 13 19.81 22.07 -3.04
C GLN A 13 19.68 22.21 -1.52
N THR A 14 20.42 21.40 -0.78
CA THR A 14 20.53 21.61 0.67
C THR A 14 21.27 22.92 0.94
N SER A 15 20.65 23.81 1.72
CA SER A 15 21.31 25.00 2.24
C SER A 15 22.26 24.63 3.38
N THR A 16 23.17 25.55 3.73
CA THR A 16 23.97 25.42 4.95
C THR A 16 23.07 25.35 6.19
N ASP A 17 23.49 24.58 7.19
CA ASP A 17 22.80 24.51 8.48
C ASP A 17 22.59 25.91 9.05
N SER A 18 21.36 26.19 9.48
CA SER A 18 21.01 27.42 10.18
C SER A 18 20.62 27.08 11.61
N GLN A 19 21.33 27.64 12.58
CA GLN A 19 21.00 27.44 13.99
C GLN A 19 19.73 28.21 14.34
N VAL A 20 18.73 27.48 14.87
CA VAL A 20 17.52 28.08 15.44
C VAL A 20 17.53 27.83 16.94
N PHE A 21 17.48 28.91 17.72
CA PHE A 21 17.34 28.84 19.17
C PHE A 21 15.86 28.92 19.56
N LEU A 22 15.42 27.96 20.35
CA LEU A 22 14.06 27.89 20.88
C LEU A 22 14.11 27.76 22.40
N SER A 23 13.27 28.51 23.10
CA SER A 23 13.01 28.37 24.53
C SER A 23 11.62 27.76 24.76
N ALA A 24 11.43 27.06 25.86
CA ALA A 24 10.13 26.47 26.21
C ALA A 24 9.03 27.56 26.21
N GLY A 25 7.95 27.34 25.44
CA GLY A 25 6.84 28.28 25.28
C GLY A 25 7.10 29.48 24.35
N GLY A 26 8.29 29.58 23.75
CA GLY A 26 8.64 30.65 22.81
C GLY A 26 8.29 30.33 21.35
N VAL A 27 8.23 31.37 20.52
CA VAL A 27 8.13 31.26 19.06
C VAL A 27 9.34 31.96 18.44
N THR A 28 10.04 31.30 17.52
CA THR A 28 11.13 31.88 16.73
C THR A 28 10.76 31.79 15.25
N ASN A 29 10.90 32.89 14.51
CA ASN A 29 10.73 32.91 13.07
C ASN A 29 12.09 32.81 12.38
N HIS A 30 12.19 31.96 11.37
CA HIS A 30 13.39 31.80 10.56
C HIS A 30 13.02 31.66 9.09
N ASP A 31 13.50 32.60 8.27
CA ASP A 31 13.26 32.57 6.83
C ASP A 31 14.17 31.53 6.18
N ILE A 32 13.59 30.60 5.43
CA ILE A 32 14.33 29.59 4.67
C ILE A 32 14.37 30.03 3.21
N ALA A 33 15.55 30.37 2.71
CA ALA A 33 15.77 30.57 1.28
C ALA A 33 15.90 29.21 0.59
N VAL A 34 14.97 28.90 -0.32
CA VAL A 34 14.98 27.65 -1.10
C VAL A 34 15.55 27.93 -2.49
N ASN A 35 16.78 27.51 -2.74
CA ASN A 35 17.39 27.61 -4.06
C ASN A 35 17.05 26.36 -4.89
N ARG A 36 16.40 26.56 -6.04
CA ARG A 36 16.21 25.47 -7.02
C ARG A 36 17.55 25.11 -7.66
N GLY A 37 17.86 23.83 -7.72
CA GLY A 37 19.03 23.31 -8.39
C GLY A 37 19.02 21.79 -8.40
N ASN A 38 19.89 21.18 -9.20
CA ASN A 38 20.06 19.73 -9.19
C ASN A 38 20.96 19.36 -8.00
N ALA A 39 20.55 18.38 -7.20
CA ALA A 39 21.43 17.77 -6.20
C ALA A 39 22.55 16.99 -6.91
N ASP A 40 23.78 16.99 -6.39
CA ASP A 40 24.86 16.21 -7.02
C ASP A 40 24.70 14.70 -6.73
N PHE A 41 23.90 14.32 -5.72
CA PHE A 41 23.52 12.94 -5.42
C PHE A 41 22.20 12.86 -4.63
N ASP A 42 21.46 11.76 -4.81
CA ASP A 42 20.19 11.49 -4.14
C ASP A 42 20.18 10.11 -3.47
N SER A 43 19.26 9.92 -2.51
CA SER A 43 18.97 8.62 -1.90
C SER A 43 17.59 8.13 -2.29
N TYR A 44 17.48 6.87 -2.70
CA TYR A 44 16.20 6.25 -3.08
C TYR A 44 15.80 5.07 -2.22
N PHE A 45 16.73 4.43 -1.51
CA PHE A 45 16.40 3.18 -0.83
C PHE A 45 17.09 3.04 0.52
N VAL A 46 16.41 2.40 1.45
CA VAL A 46 16.88 2.02 2.79
C VAL A 46 16.76 0.49 2.97
N SER A 47 17.69 -0.12 3.70
CA SER A 47 17.65 -1.55 4.06
C SER A 47 18.35 -1.81 5.38
N ASP A 48 17.89 -2.78 6.17
CA ASP A 48 18.83 -3.54 7.01
C ASP A 48 19.55 -4.57 6.11
N SER A 49 20.82 -4.88 6.38
CA SER A 49 21.59 -5.82 5.56
C SER A 49 21.12 -7.27 5.66
N THR A 50 20.10 -7.56 6.48
CA THR A 50 19.58 -8.89 6.79
C THR A 50 18.29 -9.23 6.03
N GLY A 51 17.61 -8.23 5.46
CA GLY A 51 16.35 -8.34 4.74
C GLY A 51 16.49 -8.32 3.22
N LEU A 52 15.44 -8.83 2.55
CA LEU A 52 15.31 -8.98 1.10
C LEU A 52 15.40 -7.63 0.36
N ALA A 53 16.62 -7.20 0.01
CA ALA A 53 16.95 -6.02 -0.81
C ALA A 53 16.51 -4.65 -0.26
N PHE A 54 17.15 -3.60 -0.79
CA PHE A 54 16.85 -2.18 -0.54
C PHE A 54 15.41 -1.79 -0.94
N ARG A 55 14.72 -1.02 -0.08
CA ARG A 55 13.31 -0.63 -0.25
C ARG A 55 13.11 0.85 0.03
N ASN A 56 12.01 1.41 -0.44
CA ASN A 56 11.69 2.82 -0.26
C ASN A 56 10.68 3.06 0.88
N ILE A 57 10.84 2.31 1.98
CA ILE A 57 9.96 2.31 3.14
C ILE A 57 10.79 2.43 4.42
N SER A 58 10.15 2.90 5.51
CA SER A 58 10.77 2.99 6.83
C SER A 58 11.25 1.61 7.31
N LEU A 59 12.48 1.58 7.85
CA LEU A 59 13.06 0.40 8.48
C LEU A 59 12.79 0.43 10.00
N PRO A 60 11.99 -0.47 10.57
CA PRO A 60 11.79 -0.53 12.01
C PRO A 60 12.95 -1.26 12.72
N LEU A 61 13.54 -0.65 13.74
CA LEU A 61 14.52 -1.26 14.65
C LEU A 61 14.09 -1.07 16.11
N ALA A 62 14.18 -2.13 16.91
CA ALA A 62 13.82 -2.05 18.33
C ALA A 62 14.90 -1.36 19.17
N GLN A 63 14.49 -0.74 20.28
CA GLN A 63 15.39 -0.37 21.36
C GLN A 63 16.25 -1.58 21.78
N GLY A 64 17.55 -1.36 21.96
CA GLY A 64 18.49 -2.40 22.34
C GLY A 64 18.99 -3.27 21.19
N THR A 65 18.49 -3.10 19.96
CA THR A 65 19.08 -3.78 18.79
C THR A 65 20.55 -3.40 18.66
N SER A 66 21.42 -4.39 18.47
CA SER A 66 22.86 -4.18 18.31
C SER A 66 23.40 -4.88 17.06
N ASN A 67 24.50 -4.35 16.51
CA ASN A 67 25.20 -4.86 15.34
C ASN A 67 24.30 -5.06 14.11
N VAL A 68 23.37 -4.13 13.87
CA VAL A 68 22.55 -4.14 12.65
C VAL A 68 23.15 -3.18 11.62
N SER A 69 23.31 -3.62 10.37
CA SER A 69 23.76 -2.71 9.31
C SER A 69 22.56 -2.06 8.63
N VAL A 70 22.50 -0.74 8.64
CA VAL A 70 21.52 0.06 7.90
C VAL A 70 22.20 0.70 6.70
N GLY A 71 21.66 0.47 5.51
CA GLY A 71 22.17 1.00 4.25
C GLY A 71 21.26 2.04 3.65
N VAL A 72 21.84 3.01 2.95
CA VAL A 72 21.15 3.92 2.02
C VAL A 72 21.79 3.80 0.64
N SER A 73 20.98 3.69 -0.41
CA SER A 73 21.44 3.63 -1.81
C SER A 73 20.72 4.61 -2.72
N GLY A 74 21.42 5.09 -3.74
CA GLY A 74 20.90 5.99 -4.77
C GLY A 74 21.96 6.35 -5.82
N PRO A 75 21.56 7.03 -6.91
CA PRO A 75 22.46 7.45 -7.97
C PRO A 75 23.42 8.51 -7.45
N GLY A 76 24.69 8.34 -7.78
CA GLY A 76 25.70 9.37 -7.51
C GLY A 76 26.21 9.44 -6.08
N ILE A 77 25.80 8.57 -5.14
CA ILE A 77 26.36 8.56 -3.77
C ILE A 77 27.90 8.45 -3.83
N PRO A 78 28.65 9.50 -3.43
CA PRO A 78 30.10 9.51 -3.61
C PRO A 78 30.82 8.53 -2.69
N GLN A 79 31.93 7.98 -3.17
CA GLN A 79 32.84 7.21 -2.33
C GLN A 79 33.45 8.16 -1.29
N GLY A 80 33.10 7.98 -0.02
CA GLY A 80 33.46 8.90 1.07
C GLY A 80 32.30 9.67 1.70
N ALA A 81 31.07 9.51 1.21
CA ALA A 81 29.89 10.03 1.90
C ALA A 81 29.75 9.44 3.33
N SER A 82 29.41 10.28 4.29
CA SER A 82 29.07 9.87 5.64
C SER A 82 27.56 9.65 5.78
N ILE A 83 27.16 8.80 6.71
CA ILE A 83 25.77 8.50 7.04
C ILE A 83 25.55 8.86 8.50
N SER A 84 24.40 9.48 8.79
CA SER A 84 23.98 9.85 10.14
C SER A 84 22.48 9.71 10.30
N PHE A 85 22.00 9.78 11.54
CA PHE A 85 20.59 9.59 11.88
C PHE A 85 20.14 10.75 12.76
N THR A 86 18.96 11.32 12.50
CA THR A 86 18.39 12.37 13.36
C THR A 86 17.99 11.82 14.71
N GLY A 87 18.02 12.60 15.79
CA GLY A 87 17.57 12.15 17.11
C GLY A 87 18.61 11.31 17.87
N SER A 88 18.34 11.03 19.14
CA SER A 88 19.28 10.35 20.05
C SER A 88 19.05 8.84 20.10
N GLY A 89 20.05 8.13 20.66
CA GLY A 89 19.96 6.69 20.95
C GLY A 89 20.43 5.77 19.82
N ILE A 90 21.10 6.29 18.79
CA ILE A 90 21.72 5.50 17.73
C ILE A 90 23.24 5.71 17.79
N THR A 91 24.01 4.64 17.86
CA THR A 91 25.47 4.66 17.82
C THR A 91 25.94 4.02 16.52
N ILE A 92 26.74 4.74 15.72
CA ILE A 92 27.37 4.18 14.53
C ILE A 92 28.69 3.53 14.95
N LEU A 93 28.83 2.25 14.64
CA LEU A 93 30.02 1.45 14.91
C LEU A 93 31.03 1.53 13.77
N LYS A 94 30.54 1.42 12.53
CA LYS A 94 31.38 1.53 11.33
C LYS A 94 30.56 1.99 10.14
N THR A 95 31.20 2.67 9.19
CA THR A 95 30.62 3.02 7.89
C THR A 95 31.40 2.36 6.77
N TYR A 96 30.72 1.81 5.77
CA TYR A 96 31.33 1.16 4.60
C TYR A 96 30.45 1.26 3.37
N PHE A 97 31.02 1.00 2.20
CA PHE A 97 30.33 1.10 0.92
C PHE A 97 30.21 -0.26 0.25
N ARG A 98 29.12 -0.46 -0.49
CA ARG A 98 28.94 -1.61 -1.38
C ARG A 98 28.20 -1.19 -2.64
N THR A 99 28.47 -1.86 -3.75
CA THR A 99 27.61 -1.79 -4.94
C THR A 99 26.47 -2.79 -4.78
N ILE A 100 25.24 -2.35 -4.98
CA ILE A 100 24.06 -3.22 -4.88
C ILE A 100 23.68 -3.79 -6.25
N GLY A 101 22.79 -4.80 -6.29
CA GLY A 101 22.45 -5.51 -7.52
C GLY A 101 21.89 -4.64 -8.65
N SER A 102 21.40 -3.43 -8.35
CA SER A 102 20.96 -2.44 -9.35
C SER A 102 22.10 -1.58 -9.93
N GLY A 103 23.34 -1.80 -9.50
CA GLY A 103 24.52 -1.04 -9.92
C GLY A 103 24.76 0.27 -9.16
N TYR A 104 23.85 0.67 -8.27
CA TYR A 104 24.05 1.86 -7.43
C TYR A 104 25.05 1.63 -6.30
N THR A 105 25.73 2.70 -5.89
CA THR A 105 26.51 2.72 -4.65
C THR A 105 25.55 2.79 -3.47
N ALA A 106 25.85 2.03 -2.42
CA ALA A 106 25.21 2.11 -1.13
C ALA A 106 26.23 2.46 -0.05
N VAL A 107 25.87 3.37 0.83
CA VAL A 107 26.58 3.65 2.08
C VAL A 107 25.86 2.92 3.22
N TYR A 108 26.59 2.14 3.99
CA TYR A 108 26.11 1.39 5.15
C TYR A 108 26.69 1.93 6.43
N ALA A 109 25.91 1.90 7.50
CA ALA A 109 26.36 2.01 8.88
C ALA A 109 26.01 0.73 9.64
N ASP A 110 26.99 0.10 10.30
CA ASP A 110 26.68 -0.81 11.40
C ASP A 110 26.33 0.04 12.61
N ILE A 111 25.17 -0.22 13.23
CA ILE A 111 24.64 0.59 14.32
C ILE A 111 24.19 -0.25 15.52
N ASN A 112 24.19 0.41 16.67
CA ASN A 112 23.50 -0.01 17.87
C ASN A 112 22.39 0.99 18.21
N ILE A 113 21.23 0.49 18.61
CA ILE A 113 20.12 1.23 19.18
C ILE A 113 20.17 1.09 20.69
N SER A 114 20.23 2.21 21.41
CA SER A 114 20.19 2.22 22.88
C SER A 114 18.89 1.55 23.37
N PRO A 115 18.94 0.73 24.44
CA PRO A 115 17.74 0.25 25.12
C PRO A 115 16.81 1.38 25.62
N THR A 116 17.33 2.60 25.77
CA THR A 116 16.59 3.79 26.22
C THR A 116 16.34 4.80 25.09
N ALA A 117 16.61 4.44 23.82
CA ALA A 117 16.40 5.35 22.70
C ALA A 117 14.91 5.74 22.58
N ILE A 118 14.59 7.03 22.49
CA ILE A 118 13.18 7.47 22.41
C ILE A 118 12.51 6.86 21.15
N PRO A 119 11.35 6.19 21.25
CA PRO A 119 10.67 5.66 20.08
C PRO A 119 10.28 6.72 19.05
N GLY A 120 10.15 6.33 17.78
CA GLY A 120 9.64 7.16 16.69
C GLY A 120 10.56 7.21 15.47
N ALA A 121 10.08 7.93 14.45
CA ALA A 121 10.77 8.06 13.17
C ALA A 121 12.13 8.77 13.28
N ARG A 122 13.01 8.41 12.36
CA ARG A 122 14.39 8.87 12.23
C ARG A 122 14.67 9.10 10.75
N ASN A 123 15.10 10.30 10.41
CA ASN A 123 15.63 10.55 9.08
C ASN A 123 17.04 9.99 9.00
N ILE A 124 17.37 9.40 7.86
CA ILE A 124 18.74 9.01 7.55
C ILE A 124 19.32 10.09 6.64
N VAL A 125 20.44 10.67 7.06
CA VAL A 125 21.09 11.77 6.39
C VAL A 125 22.41 11.28 5.82
N VAL A 126 22.55 11.33 4.50
CA VAL A 126 23.81 11.04 3.81
C VAL A 126 24.45 12.37 3.45
N THR A 127 25.67 12.60 3.92
CA THR A 127 26.42 13.85 3.73
C THR A 127 27.70 13.58 2.95
N SER A 128 27.94 14.33 1.89
CA SER A 128 29.22 14.33 1.18
C SER A 128 29.65 15.77 0.94
N SER A 129 30.84 16.12 1.42
CA SER A 129 31.34 17.51 1.40
C SER A 129 30.29 18.48 1.99
N ASN A 130 29.85 19.50 1.23
CA ASN A 130 28.86 20.48 1.67
C ASN A 130 27.42 20.14 1.27
N GLN A 131 27.16 18.92 0.80
CA GLN A 131 25.83 18.49 0.36
C GLN A 131 25.28 17.37 1.22
N ARG A 132 23.96 17.38 1.40
CA ARG A 132 23.21 16.34 2.10
C ARG A 132 22.01 15.90 1.28
N THR A 133 21.68 14.61 1.38
CA THR A 133 20.38 14.07 0.99
C THR A 133 19.75 13.38 2.20
N VAL A 134 18.43 13.43 2.31
CA VAL A 134 17.69 12.99 3.49
C VAL A 134 16.63 11.96 3.10
N ALA A 135 16.81 10.72 3.54
CA ALA A 135 15.75 9.72 3.52
C ALA A 135 14.83 9.98 4.71
N THR A 136 13.77 10.76 4.45
CA THR A 136 12.80 11.15 5.47
C THR A 136 12.05 9.93 6.01
N GLY A 137 12.07 9.73 7.33
CA GLY A 137 11.49 8.56 7.97
C GLY A 137 12.14 7.23 7.56
N GLY A 138 13.37 7.22 7.06
CA GLY A 138 14.04 6.01 6.59
C GLY A 138 14.25 4.94 7.68
N LEU A 139 14.25 5.33 8.95
CA LEU A 139 14.39 4.44 10.10
C LEU A 139 13.31 4.76 11.14
N GLU A 140 12.82 3.77 11.87
CA GLU A 140 11.89 3.94 13.00
C GLU A 140 12.40 3.18 14.22
N ILE A 141 12.55 3.86 15.37
CA ILE A 141 12.89 3.19 16.64
C ILE A 141 11.60 2.75 17.33
N THR A 142 11.51 1.48 17.69
CA THR A 142 10.36 0.90 18.39
C THR A 142 10.71 0.47 19.82
N THR A 143 9.74 0.41 20.73
CA THR A 143 9.99 -0.01 22.13
C THR A 143 10.36 -1.48 22.23
N GLY A 144 11.45 -1.79 22.94
CA GLY A 144 12.04 -3.13 23.03
C GLY A 144 11.31 -4.08 23.98
N ASN A 145 10.41 -4.91 23.43
CA ASN A 145 10.15 -6.29 23.85
C ASN A 145 9.18 -6.92 22.86
N GLY A 146 9.72 -7.78 22.01
CA GLY A 146 9.01 -8.46 20.95
C GLY A 146 9.71 -8.21 19.62
N THR A 147 10.10 -9.29 18.96
CA THR A 147 9.94 -9.36 17.51
C THR A 147 8.57 -8.73 17.22
N ILE A 148 8.53 -7.53 16.66
CA ILE A 148 7.33 -7.08 15.97
C ILE A 148 7.50 -7.70 14.60
N PRO A 149 6.78 -8.78 14.22
CA PRO A 149 6.59 -8.97 12.80
C PRO A 149 5.97 -7.68 12.31
N GLY A 150 6.68 -6.92 11.48
CA GLY A 150 6.17 -5.69 10.89
C GLY A 150 4.86 -6.02 10.19
N LEU A 151 3.76 -5.88 10.91
CA LEU A 151 2.43 -6.27 10.48
C LEU A 151 1.91 -5.07 9.71
N ALA A 152 2.04 -5.10 8.40
CA ALA A 152 1.51 -4.07 7.53
C ALA A 152 0.12 -4.52 7.04
N VAL A 153 -0.89 -3.69 7.25
CA VAL A 153 -2.26 -3.96 6.79
C VAL A 153 -2.61 -3.00 5.68
N VAL A 154 -3.07 -3.55 4.57
CA VAL A 154 -3.44 -2.80 3.37
C VAL A 154 -4.71 -3.36 2.75
N SER A 155 -5.40 -2.56 1.95
CA SER A 155 -6.50 -3.05 1.11
C SER A 155 -5.98 -4.10 0.13
N SER A 156 -6.67 -5.24 0.00
CA SER A 156 -6.26 -6.29 -0.95
C SER A 156 -6.45 -5.89 -2.41
N ALA A 157 -7.21 -4.83 -2.70
CA ALA A 157 -7.47 -4.40 -4.06
C ALA A 157 -6.39 -3.48 -4.62
N ASN A 158 -5.76 -2.66 -3.78
CA ASN A 158 -4.85 -1.60 -4.24
C ASN A 158 -3.60 -1.38 -3.38
N TYR A 159 -3.45 -2.13 -2.29
CA TYR A 159 -2.35 -2.04 -1.35
C TYR A 159 -2.19 -0.67 -0.66
N PHE A 160 -3.21 0.17 -0.68
CA PHE A 160 -3.22 1.40 0.13
C PHE A 160 -3.42 1.06 1.61
N ASN A 161 -2.83 1.86 2.48
CA ASN A 161 -2.90 1.73 3.95
C ASN A 161 -4.22 2.26 4.54
N LYS A 162 -5.27 2.38 3.71
CA LYS A 162 -6.63 2.74 4.12
C LYS A 162 -7.51 1.51 3.97
N VAL A 163 -8.28 1.21 5.01
CA VAL A 163 -9.16 0.04 5.05
C VAL A 163 -10.53 0.47 5.58
N ALA A 164 -11.58 -0.21 5.13
CA ALA A 164 -12.94 0.14 5.51
C ALA A 164 -13.63 -1.00 6.24
N ALA A 165 -14.71 -0.68 6.96
CA ALA A 165 -15.54 -1.70 7.56
C ALA A 165 -15.97 -2.72 6.50
N GLU A 166 -15.82 -4.01 6.83
CA GLU A 166 -16.14 -5.14 5.96
C GLU A 166 -15.38 -5.23 4.63
N SER A 167 -14.31 -4.46 4.42
CA SER A 167 -13.45 -4.59 3.23
C SER A 167 -12.54 -5.82 3.29
N ILE A 168 -12.04 -6.26 2.14
CA ILE A 168 -11.01 -7.31 2.02
C ILE A 168 -9.64 -6.65 2.20
N ILE A 169 -8.87 -7.18 3.14
CA ILE A 169 -7.54 -6.67 3.50
C ILE A 169 -6.50 -7.78 3.48
N THR A 170 -5.27 -7.37 3.22
CA THR A 170 -4.09 -8.22 3.31
C THR A 170 -3.19 -7.69 4.43
N ALA A 171 -2.82 -8.59 5.34
CA ALA A 171 -1.82 -8.33 6.36
C ALA A 171 -0.51 -9.04 5.98
N PHE A 172 0.56 -8.28 5.81
CA PHE A 172 1.91 -8.79 5.54
C PHE A 172 2.76 -8.74 6.80
N GLY A 173 3.67 -9.70 6.96
CA GLY A 173 4.55 -9.75 8.13
C GLY A 173 5.42 -10.99 8.13
N ASN A 174 5.82 -11.42 9.33
CA ASN A 174 6.61 -12.63 9.56
C ASN A 174 5.94 -13.49 10.63
N THR A 175 6.09 -14.81 10.52
CA THR A 175 5.57 -15.75 11.53
C THR A 175 4.05 -15.59 11.80
N LEU A 176 3.29 -15.10 10.80
CA LEU A 176 1.85 -14.82 10.93
C LEU A 176 1.00 -16.09 11.03
N ALA A 177 1.48 -17.18 10.43
CA ALA A 177 0.92 -18.52 10.54
C ALA A 177 2.05 -19.56 10.64
N THR A 178 1.74 -20.75 11.13
CA THR A 178 2.68 -21.88 11.20
C THR A 178 2.70 -22.70 9.91
N GLN A 179 1.71 -22.48 9.03
CA GLN A 179 1.56 -23.16 7.76
C GLN A 179 0.79 -22.29 6.78
N THR A 180 0.86 -22.63 5.49
CA THR A 180 -0.01 -22.05 4.47
C THR A 180 -1.32 -22.82 4.42
N ALA A 181 -2.45 -22.10 4.40
CA ALA A 181 -3.77 -22.68 4.24
C ALA A 181 -4.73 -21.69 3.55
N THR A 182 -5.65 -22.23 2.76
CA THR A 182 -6.70 -21.48 2.06
C THR A 182 -8.06 -21.97 2.55
N ALA A 183 -9.00 -21.05 2.77
CA ALA A 183 -10.35 -21.40 3.15
C ALA A 183 -11.06 -22.19 2.03
N ALA A 184 -11.89 -23.16 2.43
CA ALA A 184 -12.70 -23.93 1.50
C ALA A 184 -14.15 -23.42 1.51
N GLY A 185 -14.70 -23.12 0.33
CA GLY A 185 -16.09 -22.69 0.15
C GLY A 185 -16.36 -21.21 0.49
N ASN A 186 -17.64 -20.84 0.48
CA ASN A 186 -18.08 -19.43 0.60
C ASN A 186 -18.27 -18.98 2.06
N THR A 187 -18.39 -19.93 3.00
CA THR A 187 -18.43 -19.62 4.44
C THR A 187 -17.00 -19.60 4.97
N LEU A 188 -16.48 -18.39 5.21
CA LEU A 188 -15.09 -18.22 5.64
C LEU A 188 -14.91 -18.56 7.13
N PRO A 189 -13.88 -19.34 7.49
CA PRO A 189 -13.58 -19.65 8.89
C PRO A 189 -12.94 -18.45 9.59
N THR A 190 -13.10 -18.39 10.91
CA THR A 190 -12.44 -17.38 11.78
C THR A 190 -11.12 -17.90 12.40
N SER A 191 -10.82 -19.19 12.20
CA SER A 191 -9.53 -19.81 12.48
C SER A 191 -9.13 -20.70 11.30
N LEU A 192 -7.94 -20.48 10.75
CA LEU A 192 -7.44 -21.21 9.59
C LEU A 192 -5.98 -21.60 9.83
N GLY A 193 -5.68 -22.90 9.77
CA GLY A 193 -4.34 -23.41 10.13
C GLY A 193 -3.90 -23.01 11.55
N GLY A 194 -4.86 -22.90 12.49
CA GLY A 194 -4.63 -22.40 13.86
C GLY A 194 -4.42 -20.89 13.98
N THR A 195 -4.39 -20.16 12.88
CA THR A 195 -4.21 -18.70 12.87
C THR A 195 -5.55 -17.98 13.00
N THR A 196 -5.58 -16.93 13.82
CA THR A 196 -6.77 -16.09 14.05
C THR A 196 -6.42 -14.62 13.85
N VAL A 197 -7.43 -13.82 13.49
CA VAL A 197 -7.33 -12.36 13.38
C VAL A 197 -8.44 -11.74 14.21
N ARG A 198 -8.10 -10.79 15.08
CA ARG A 198 -9.02 -10.08 15.96
C ARG A 198 -8.86 -8.58 15.82
N LEU A 199 -9.96 -7.86 15.65
CA LEU A 199 -10.01 -6.40 15.72
C LEU A 199 -10.65 -5.97 17.03
N ARG A 200 -10.06 -4.97 17.68
CA ARG A 200 -10.62 -4.28 18.84
C ARG A 200 -10.86 -2.82 18.48
N ASP A 201 -12.10 -2.36 18.60
CA ASP A 201 -12.46 -0.96 18.34
C ASP A 201 -12.18 -0.05 19.55
N SER A 202 -12.33 1.26 19.34
CA SER A 202 -12.05 2.31 20.33
C SER A 202 -12.95 2.26 21.57
N VAL A 203 -14.11 1.60 21.49
CA VAL A 203 -15.02 1.39 22.63
C VAL A 203 -14.77 0.05 23.33
N GLY A 204 -13.77 -0.71 22.86
CA GLY A 204 -13.28 -1.92 23.51
C GLY A 204 -13.96 -3.22 23.06
N ASN A 205 -14.85 -3.19 22.07
CA ASN A 205 -15.44 -4.40 21.53
C ASN A 205 -14.43 -5.14 20.65
N GLU A 206 -14.39 -6.45 20.81
CA GLU A 206 -13.54 -7.33 20.02
C GLU A 206 -14.35 -8.18 19.06
N ARG A 207 -13.85 -8.31 17.83
CA ARG A 207 -14.46 -9.15 16.79
C ARG A 207 -13.39 -9.95 16.07
N VAL A 208 -13.70 -11.19 15.75
CA VAL A 208 -12.83 -12.06 14.94
C VAL A 208 -13.10 -11.85 13.46
N SER A 209 -12.08 -11.96 12.63
CA SER A 209 -12.20 -11.74 11.18
C SER A 209 -12.39 -13.06 10.44
N PRO A 210 -13.28 -13.09 9.42
CA PRO A 210 -13.32 -14.17 8.45
C PRO A 210 -12.02 -14.21 7.62
N LEU A 211 -11.43 -15.39 7.45
CA LEU A 211 -10.13 -15.60 6.82
C LEU A 211 -10.28 -16.27 5.45
N PHE A 212 -9.64 -15.71 4.42
CA PHE A 212 -9.57 -16.30 3.08
C PHE A 212 -8.32 -17.19 2.94
N PHE A 213 -7.19 -16.70 3.46
CA PHE A 213 -5.88 -17.29 3.26
C PHE A 213 -4.96 -16.94 4.42
N VAL A 214 -4.11 -17.89 4.82
CA VAL A 214 -3.04 -17.68 5.78
C VAL A 214 -1.74 -18.29 5.28
N SER A 215 -0.61 -17.68 5.63
CA SER A 215 0.73 -18.20 5.43
C SER A 215 1.67 -17.55 6.45
N PRO A 216 2.91 -18.03 6.61
CA PRO A 216 3.87 -17.41 7.53
C PRO A 216 4.11 -15.92 7.28
N ASN A 217 3.87 -15.41 6.07
CA ASN A 217 4.20 -14.03 5.69
C ASN A 217 3.00 -13.18 5.25
N GLN A 218 1.81 -13.77 5.13
CA GLN A 218 0.65 -13.10 4.57
C GLN A 218 -0.66 -13.71 5.07
N ILE A 219 -1.61 -12.86 5.46
CA ILE A 219 -3.00 -13.19 5.78
C ILE A 219 -3.93 -12.38 4.88
N ASN A 220 -4.89 -13.02 4.22
CA ASN A 220 -6.00 -12.32 3.57
C ASN A 220 -7.27 -12.55 4.40
N CYS A 221 -7.93 -11.48 4.81
CA CYS A 221 -9.13 -11.55 5.66
C CYS A 221 -10.09 -10.42 5.34
N GLN A 222 -11.33 -10.56 5.80
CA GLN A 222 -12.30 -9.47 5.79
C GLN A 222 -12.17 -8.68 7.09
N VAL A 223 -12.14 -7.35 7.02
CA VAL A 223 -12.36 -6.51 8.22
C VAL A 223 -13.65 -6.95 8.90
N SER A 224 -13.59 -7.26 10.20
CA SER A 224 -14.67 -7.94 10.91
C SER A 224 -16.03 -7.22 10.76
N PRO A 225 -17.09 -7.93 10.33
CA PRO A 225 -18.43 -7.36 10.27
C PRO A 225 -18.89 -6.78 11.61
N GLY A 226 -19.51 -5.60 11.56
CA GLY A 226 -20.02 -4.88 12.72
C GLY A 226 -18.97 -4.12 13.53
N ILE A 227 -17.67 -4.13 13.16
CA ILE A 227 -16.66 -3.28 13.80
C ILE A 227 -17.03 -1.80 13.69
N GLN A 228 -16.80 -1.02 14.74
CA GLN A 228 -17.07 0.42 14.70
C GLN A 228 -16.04 1.14 13.82
N ILE A 229 -16.50 2.21 13.17
CA ILE A 229 -15.65 3.12 12.39
C ILE A 229 -14.75 3.91 13.35
N GLY A 230 -13.51 4.15 12.94
CA GLY A 230 -12.51 4.88 13.70
C GLY A 230 -11.27 4.05 14.06
N PRO A 231 -10.46 4.51 15.02
CA PRO A 231 -9.26 3.80 15.45
C PRO A 231 -9.57 2.40 16.00
N ALA A 232 -8.79 1.41 15.57
CA ALA A 232 -8.86 0.05 16.05
C ALA A 232 -7.46 -0.58 16.13
N SER A 233 -7.31 -1.64 16.91
CA SER A 233 -6.12 -2.50 16.88
C SER A 233 -6.45 -3.83 16.22
N MET A 234 -5.64 -4.28 15.27
CA MET A 234 -5.73 -5.59 14.65
C MET A 234 -4.61 -6.49 15.17
N THR A 235 -4.99 -7.63 15.74
CA THR A 235 -4.07 -8.65 16.27
C THR A 235 -4.19 -9.92 15.44
N VAL A 236 -3.07 -10.42 14.92
CA VAL A 236 -2.95 -11.75 14.31
C VAL A 236 -2.27 -12.67 15.31
N THR A 237 -2.88 -13.80 15.63
CA THR A 237 -2.31 -14.83 16.51
C THR A 237 -2.14 -16.12 15.73
N ASN A 238 -0.91 -16.61 15.61
CA ASN A 238 -0.63 -17.86 14.90
C ASN A 238 -0.95 -19.10 15.73
N GLY A 239 -0.86 -20.30 15.12
CA GLY A 239 -1.16 -21.57 15.80
C GLY A 239 -0.27 -21.92 17.01
N ASN A 240 0.87 -21.24 17.18
CA ASN A 240 1.76 -21.39 18.35
C ASN A 240 1.46 -20.34 19.45
N GLY A 241 0.45 -19.50 19.27
CA GLY A 241 0.09 -18.42 20.20
C GLY A 241 0.93 -17.15 20.07
N VAL A 242 1.81 -17.04 19.06
CA VAL A 242 2.57 -15.81 18.81
C VAL A 242 1.63 -14.77 18.22
N ALA A 243 1.54 -13.61 18.86
CA ALA A 243 0.68 -12.51 18.45
C ALA A 243 1.48 -11.35 17.83
N SER A 244 0.95 -10.80 16.74
CA SER A 244 1.42 -9.56 16.10
C SER A 244 0.27 -8.57 16.10
N THR A 245 0.51 -7.33 16.52
CA THR A 245 -0.54 -6.30 16.59
C THR A 245 -0.14 -5.05 15.83
N VAL A 246 -1.10 -4.44 15.15
CA VAL A 246 -0.95 -3.14 14.46
C VAL A 246 -2.17 -2.26 14.72
N ASN A 247 -1.96 -0.95 14.80
CA ASN A 247 -3.04 0.02 14.83
C ASN A 247 -3.51 0.32 13.41
N VAL A 248 -4.82 0.35 13.22
CA VAL A 248 -5.48 0.67 11.94
C VAL A 248 -6.54 1.73 12.17
N ILE A 249 -6.86 2.49 11.14
CA ILE A 249 -8.05 3.34 11.09
C ILE A 249 -9.06 2.63 10.19
N ILE A 250 -10.23 2.33 10.72
CA ILE A 250 -11.34 1.74 9.95
C ILE A 250 -12.23 2.88 9.46
N ASP A 251 -12.22 3.12 8.14
CA ASP A 251 -13.08 4.12 7.51
C ASP A 251 -14.46 3.56 7.13
N SER A 252 -15.44 4.43 6.92
CA SER A 252 -16.72 4.02 6.30
C SER A 252 -16.52 3.57 4.86
N VAL A 253 -15.65 4.27 4.11
CA VAL A 253 -15.23 3.92 2.76
C VAL A 253 -13.73 4.09 2.57
N ALA A 254 -13.11 3.10 1.94
CA ALA A 254 -11.72 3.07 1.54
C ALA A 254 -11.65 2.27 0.22
N PRO A 255 -12.11 2.87 -0.89
CA PRO A 255 -12.40 2.11 -2.10
C PRO A 255 -11.12 1.61 -2.77
N GLY A 256 -11.13 0.34 -3.15
CA GLY A 256 -10.16 -0.23 -4.07
C GLY A 256 -10.85 -1.05 -5.14
N ILE A 257 -10.39 -0.93 -6.39
CA ILE A 257 -10.85 -1.71 -7.53
C ILE A 257 -9.80 -2.79 -7.80
N PHE A 258 -10.21 -4.05 -7.83
CA PHE A 258 -9.30 -5.15 -8.11
C PHE A 258 -8.78 -5.07 -9.54
N SER A 259 -7.48 -5.27 -9.74
CA SER A 259 -6.91 -5.52 -11.06
C SER A 259 -6.87 -7.02 -11.35
N ALA A 260 -6.90 -7.38 -12.63
CA ALA A 260 -6.89 -8.76 -13.10
C ALA A 260 -5.68 -9.56 -12.61
N ASP A 261 -4.52 -8.89 -12.50
CA ASP A 261 -3.26 -9.46 -12.05
C ASP A 261 -2.99 -9.31 -10.54
N SER A 262 -3.96 -8.77 -9.79
CA SER A 262 -3.85 -8.48 -8.36
C SER A 262 -2.74 -7.48 -7.99
N SER A 263 -2.22 -6.68 -8.93
CA SER A 263 -1.24 -5.62 -8.66
C SER A 263 -1.84 -4.32 -8.11
N GLY A 264 -3.15 -4.13 -8.24
CA GLY A 264 -3.83 -2.87 -7.95
C GLY A 264 -3.71 -1.83 -9.07
N SER A 265 -3.20 -2.21 -10.24
CA SER A 265 -3.06 -1.35 -11.41
C SER A 265 -3.26 -2.15 -12.70
N GLY A 266 -3.30 -1.49 -13.86
CA GLY A 266 -3.51 -2.17 -15.14
C GLY A 266 -4.96 -2.64 -15.32
N ALA A 267 -5.17 -3.75 -16.02
CA ALA A 267 -6.50 -4.19 -16.44
C ALA A 267 -7.43 -4.42 -15.23
N ALA A 268 -8.63 -3.84 -15.27
CA ALA A 268 -9.64 -4.03 -14.24
C ALA A 268 -10.08 -5.50 -14.17
N SER A 269 -10.23 -6.03 -12.95
CA SER A 269 -11.01 -7.24 -12.73
C SER A 269 -12.49 -6.88 -12.90
N ALA A 270 -13.03 -7.22 -14.06
CA ALA A 270 -14.35 -6.78 -14.48
C ALA A 270 -15.03 -7.77 -15.43
N VAL A 271 -16.35 -7.65 -15.51
CA VAL A 271 -17.20 -8.33 -16.50
C VAL A 271 -17.99 -7.27 -17.25
N VAL A 272 -18.25 -7.50 -18.53
CA VAL A 272 -19.13 -6.65 -19.32
C VAL A 272 -20.54 -7.23 -19.28
N LEU A 273 -21.52 -6.40 -18.90
CA LEU A 273 -22.93 -6.71 -19.02
C LEU A 273 -23.50 -5.96 -20.21
N ARG A 274 -24.02 -6.69 -21.19
CA ARG A 274 -24.79 -6.14 -22.30
C ARG A 274 -26.27 -6.38 -22.09
N ILE A 275 -27.06 -5.33 -22.27
CA ILE A 275 -28.51 -5.39 -22.30
C ILE A 275 -28.96 -4.96 -23.69
N LYS A 276 -29.57 -5.87 -24.44
CA LYS A 276 -30.09 -5.60 -25.78
C LYS A 276 -31.40 -4.82 -25.72
N GLN A 277 -31.82 -4.27 -26.87
CA GLN A 277 -33.09 -3.53 -26.98
C GLN A 277 -34.31 -4.30 -26.45
N ASN A 278 -34.33 -5.62 -26.66
CA ASN A 278 -35.41 -6.50 -26.20
C ASN A 278 -35.30 -6.89 -24.71
N GLY A 279 -34.37 -6.30 -23.96
CA GLY A 279 -34.12 -6.58 -22.55
C GLY A 279 -33.25 -7.80 -22.27
N ALA A 280 -32.86 -8.57 -23.30
CA ALA A 280 -32.00 -9.74 -23.11
C ALA A 280 -30.62 -9.33 -22.57
N GLN A 281 -30.15 -10.03 -21.54
CA GLN A 281 -28.87 -9.78 -20.89
C GLN A 281 -27.82 -10.84 -21.28
N SER A 282 -26.59 -10.41 -21.50
CA SER A 282 -25.43 -11.29 -21.67
C SER A 282 -24.22 -10.76 -20.92
N TYR A 283 -23.43 -11.68 -20.38
CA TYR A 283 -22.17 -11.37 -19.69
C TYR A 283 -21.00 -11.78 -20.58
N GLU A 284 -20.08 -10.86 -20.78
CA GLU A 284 -18.89 -11.01 -21.63
C GLU A 284 -17.63 -10.77 -20.79
N PRO A 285 -16.54 -11.50 -20.99
CA PRO A 285 -15.29 -11.26 -20.27
C PRO A 285 -14.69 -9.90 -20.69
N ALA A 286 -14.23 -9.11 -19.72
CA ALA A 286 -13.48 -7.87 -19.99
C ALA A 286 -11.96 -8.11 -20.11
N ILE A 287 -11.50 -9.27 -19.67
CA ILE A 287 -10.08 -9.65 -19.57
C ILE A 287 -9.88 -11.08 -20.06
N ASN A 288 -8.68 -11.38 -20.55
CA ASN A 288 -8.24 -12.72 -20.91
C ASN A 288 -6.86 -12.98 -20.28
N TYR A 289 -6.58 -14.22 -19.89
CA TYR A 289 -5.21 -14.62 -19.57
C TYR A 289 -4.52 -15.08 -20.86
N ASP A 290 -3.44 -14.40 -21.24
CA ASP A 290 -2.62 -14.80 -22.38
C ASP A 290 -1.52 -15.75 -21.88
N PRO A 291 -1.56 -17.05 -22.24
CA PRO A 291 -0.58 -18.03 -21.78
C PRO A 291 0.81 -17.84 -22.40
N ALA A 292 0.91 -17.25 -23.59
CA ALA A 292 2.18 -16.97 -24.25
C ALA A 292 2.89 -15.79 -23.58
N LEU A 293 2.14 -14.74 -23.24
CA LEU A 293 2.65 -13.56 -22.53
C LEU A 293 2.67 -13.73 -21.00
N LYS A 294 2.07 -14.80 -20.48
CA LYS A 294 1.92 -15.11 -19.05
C LYS A 294 1.36 -13.92 -18.25
N ARG A 295 0.37 -13.24 -18.81
CA ARG A 295 -0.25 -12.05 -18.18
C ARG A 295 -1.70 -11.91 -18.58
N PHE A 296 -2.46 -11.18 -17.77
CA PHE A 296 -3.78 -10.73 -18.14
C PHE A 296 -3.71 -9.59 -19.17
N THR A 297 -4.58 -9.66 -20.18
CA THR A 297 -4.77 -8.63 -21.18
C THR A 297 -6.24 -8.22 -21.22
N THR A 298 -6.52 -6.98 -21.60
CA THR A 298 -7.88 -6.49 -21.80
C THR A 298 -8.46 -7.06 -23.10
N ILE A 299 -9.71 -7.48 -23.07
CA ILE A 299 -10.48 -7.78 -24.28
C ILE A 299 -11.11 -6.47 -24.77
N PRO A 300 -10.93 -6.07 -26.05
CA PRO A 300 -11.58 -4.88 -26.59
C PRO A 300 -13.12 -5.02 -26.55
N ILE A 301 -13.76 -4.13 -25.80
CA ILE A 301 -15.20 -4.10 -25.57
C ILE A 301 -15.88 -3.41 -26.76
N ASP A 302 -16.74 -4.14 -27.45
CA ASP A 302 -17.60 -3.61 -28.51
C ASP A 302 -18.89 -3.05 -27.90
N LEU A 303 -19.32 -1.84 -28.26
CA LEU A 303 -20.59 -1.30 -27.76
C LEU A 303 -21.80 -1.72 -28.61
N GLY A 304 -21.58 -2.38 -29.76
CA GLY A 304 -22.63 -2.88 -30.63
C GLY A 304 -23.57 -1.77 -31.15
N PRO A 305 -24.80 -2.12 -31.56
CA PRO A 305 -25.82 -1.16 -31.98
C PRO A 305 -26.13 -0.09 -30.93
N SER A 306 -26.62 1.09 -31.35
CA SER A 306 -26.99 2.19 -30.45
C SER A 306 -28.13 1.85 -29.47
N THR A 307 -28.89 0.81 -29.77
CA THR A 307 -29.99 0.30 -28.95
C THR A 307 -29.52 -0.56 -27.77
N ASP A 308 -28.26 -1.02 -27.80
CA ASP A 308 -27.69 -1.81 -26.72
C ASP A 308 -27.16 -0.90 -25.59
N GLN A 309 -27.31 -1.35 -24.36
CA GLN A 309 -26.66 -0.75 -23.19
C GLN A 309 -25.53 -1.67 -22.75
N VAL A 310 -24.32 -1.12 -22.64
CA VAL A 310 -23.14 -1.87 -22.21
C VAL A 310 -22.63 -1.29 -20.90
N PHE A 311 -22.52 -2.13 -19.90
CA PHE A 311 -22.05 -1.80 -18.56
C PHE A 311 -20.73 -2.51 -18.31
N LEU A 312 -19.78 -1.79 -17.73
CA LEU A 312 -18.62 -2.38 -17.10
C LEU A 312 -18.94 -2.64 -15.63
N ILE A 313 -18.96 -3.92 -15.26
CA ILE A 313 -19.13 -4.38 -13.89
C ILE A 313 -17.75 -4.50 -13.26
N LEU A 314 -17.39 -3.52 -12.43
CA LEU A 314 -16.12 -3.46 -11.72
C LEU A 314 -16.21 -4.19 -10.39
N PHE A 315 -15.22 -5.02 -10.06
CA PHE A 315 -15.10 -5.64 -8.75
C PHE A 315 -14.11 -4.90 -7.87
N GLY A 316 -14.48 -4.70 -6.61
CA GLY A 316 -13.68 -3.93 -5.66
C GLY A 316 -13.99 -4.30 -4.21
N THR A 317 -13.53 -3.46 -3.29
CA THR A 317 -13.84 -3.58 -1.86
C THR A 317 -13.78 -2.23 -1.17
N GLY A 318 -14.39 -2.13 0.01
CA GLY A 318 -14.36 -0.93 0.84
C GLY A 318 -15.25 0.21 0.34
N LEU A 319 -16.32 -0.10 -0.41
CA LEU A 319 -17.26 0.89 -0.96
C LEU A 319 -18.72 0.65 -0.57
N ARG A 320 -19.06 -0.50 0.03
CA ARG A 320 -20.45 -0.87 0.34
C ARG A 320 -21.19 0.09 1.27
N PHE A 321 -20.50 0.77 2.17
CA PHE A 321 -21.09 1.72 3.14
C PHE A 321 -21.02 3.18 2.69
N ARG A 322 -20.84 3.41 1.38
CA ARG A 322 -20.94 4.74 0.77
C ARG A 322 -22.29 5.42 1.07
N ALA A 323 -22.27 6.74 1.16
CA ALA A 323 -23.47 7.57 1.26
C ALA A 323 -24.14 7.76 -0.10
N ASN A 324 -23.36 7.90 -1.18
CA ASN A 324 -23.86 8.16 -2.53
C ASN A 324 -23.33 7.14 -3.54
N LEU A 325 -23.97 7.04 -4.72
CA LEU A 325 -23.38 6.30 -5.84
C LEU A 325 -22.01 6.91 -6.21
N PRO A 326 -21.00 6.08 -6.53
CA PRO A 326 -19.67 6.56 -6.86
C PRO A 326 -19.66 7.36 -8.16
N ALA A 327 -18.71 8.29 -8.26
CA ALA A 327 -18.35 8.89 -9.53
C ALA A 327 -17.34 7.98 -10.25
N VAL A 328 -17.71 7.51 -11.44
CA VAL A 328 -16.83 6.70 -12.29
C VAL A 328 -16.59 7.43 -13.60
N SER A 329 -15.33 7.62 -13.96
CA SER A 329 -14.90 8.16 -15.24
C SER A 329 -14.13 7.08 -16.01
N ILE A 330 -14.53 6.84 -17.26
CA ILE A 330 -13.83 5.92 -18.18
C ILE A 330 -13.29 6.76 -19.32
N GLY A 331 -11.98 6.73 -19.57
CA GLY A 331 -11.33 7.51 -20.61
C GLY A 331 -11.52 9.03 -20.47
N GLY A 332 -11.73 9.52 -19.23
CA GLY A 332 -12.03 10.92 -18.94
C GLY A 332 -13.50 11.32 -19.10
N VAL A 333 -14.38 10.38 -19.49
CA VAL A 333 -15.81 10.62 -19.63
C VAL A 333 -16.54 10.09 -18.41
N ASN A 334 -17.33 10.94 -17.75
CA ASN A 334 -18.17 10.54 -16.63
C ASN A 334 -19.24 9.55 -17.09
N CYS A 335 -19.28 8.38 -16.45
CA CYS A 335 -20.20 7.30 -16.76
C CYS A 335 -21.37 7.28 -15.78
N GLN A 336 -22.55 6.89 -16.27
CA GLN A 336 -23.71 6.66 -15.42
C GLN A 336 -23.50 5.40 -14.57
N VAL A 337 -23.45 5.54 -13.25
CA VAL A 337 -23.43 4.40 -12.33
C VAL A 337 -24.86 4.03 -11.96
N THR A 338 -25.24 2.77 -12.16
CA THR A 338 -26.60 2.27 -11.86
C THR A 338 -26.66 1.41 -10.60
N TYR A 339 -25.51 0.89 -10.16
CA TYR A 339 -25.40 0.12 -8.93
C TYR A 339 -24.00 0.28 -8.34
N ALA A 340 -23.93 0.32 -7.02
CA ALA A 340 -22.71 0.08 -6.27
C ALA A 340 -23.09 -0.57 -4.94
N GLY A 341 -22.33 -1.55 -4.45
CA GLY A 341 -22.71 -2.27 -3.23
C GLY A 341 -22.03 -3.62 -3.11
N ARG A 342 -22.54 -4.46 -2.21
CA ARG A 342 -22.03 -5.83 -2.00
C ARG A 342 -22.16 -6.64 -3.30
N GLN A 343 -21.16 -7.46 -3.59
CA GLN A 343 -21.24 -8.53 -4.57
C GLN A 343 -21.68 -9.79 -3.80
N ASP A 344 -22.92 -10.21 -3.98
CA ASP A 344 -23.60 -11.17 -3.07
C ASP A 344 -23.01 -12.59 -3.06
N SER A 345 -21.99 -12.88 -3.88
CA SER A 345 -21.36 -14.20 -3.97
C SER A 345 -20.09 -14.32 -3.12
N TYR A 346 -19.36 -13.22 -2.92
CA TYR A 346 -18.06 -13.24 -2.26
C TYR A 346 -18.04 -12.30 -1.05
N VAL A 347 -17.67 -12.85 0.09
CA VAL A 347 -17.50 -12.09 1.34
C VAL A 347 -16.52 -10.93 1.12
N GLY A 348 -16.86 -9.74 1.61
CA GLY A 348 -16.02 -8.54 1.48
C GLY A 348 -15.91 -7.95 0.06
N MET A 349 -16.38 -8.64 -0.98
CA MET A 349 -16.37 -8.14 -2.35
C MET A 349 -17.51 -7.15 -2.57
N ASP A 350 -17.19 -6.07 -3.26
CA ASP A 350 -18.10 -5.05 -3.70
C ASP A 350 -18.10 -4.97 -5.24
N GLN A 351 -19.17 -4.40 -5.80
CA GLN A 351 -19.39 -4.26 -7.24
C GLN A 351 -19.83 -2.85 -7.58
N ILE A 352 -19.44 -2.36 -8.76
CA ILE A 352 -19.99 -1.14 -9.38
C ILE A 352 -20.45 -1.47 -10.81
N ASN A 353 -21.65 -1.03 -11.19
CA ASN A 353 -22.14 -1.11 -12.57
C ASN A 353 -22.08 0.28 -13.21
N ALA A 354 -21.09 0.50 -14.07
CA ALA A 354 -20.92 1.76 -14.80
C ALA A 354 -21.29 1.58 -16.28
N ARG A 355 -22.24 2.36 -16.78
CA ARG A 355 -22.61 2.36 -18.20
C ARG A 355 -21.49 3.01 -19.02
N ILE A 356 -20.96 2.28 -20.00
CA ILE A 356 -19.92 2.78 -20.89
C ILE A 356 -20.56 3.80 -21.85
N ASP A 357 -20.02 5.01 -21.88
CA ASP A 357 -20.51 6.06 -22.77
C ASP A 357 -20.09 5.78 -24.22
N ARG A 358 -21.00 6.01 -25.18
CA ARG A 358 -20.73 5.71 -26.59
C ARG A 358 -19.68 6.62 -27.23
N SER A 359 -19.39 7.78 -26.63
CA SER A 359 -18.27 8.64 -27.04
C SER A 359 -16.89 7.99 -26.86
N LEU A 360 -16.83 6.84 -26.18
CA LEU A 360 -15.60 6.09 -25.95
C LEU A 360 -15.28 5.05 -27.04
N ILE A 361 -16.17 4.83 -28.02
CA ILE A 361 -15.93 3.90 -29.13
C ILE A 361 -14.64 4.29 -29.86
N GLY A 362 -13.79 3.30 -30.15
CA GLY A 362 -12.50 3.48 -30.83
C GLY A 362 -11.38 4.11 -29.98
N ARG A 363 -11.60 4.40 -28.70
CA ARG A 363 -10.56 5.00 -27.83
C ARG A 363 -9.42 4.04 -27.49
N GLY A 364 -9.62 2.73 -27.64
CA GLY A 364 -8.65 1.71 -27.26
C GLY A 364 -8.51 1.59 -25.74
N LEU A 365 -7.28 1.43 -25.27
CA LEU A 365 -6.97 1.31 -23.84
C LEU A 365 -7.19 2.65 -23.11
N VAL A 366 -8.08 2.64 -22.12
CA VAL A 366 -8.47 3.83 -21.36
C VAL A 366 -8.38 3.60 -19.86
N ASN A 367 -8.10 4.67 -19.12
CA ASN A 367 -8.10 4.68 -17.66
C ASN A 367 -9.54 4.70 -17.11
N ILE A 368 -9.72 4.05 -15.97
CA ILE A 368 -10.94 4.06 -15.17
C ILE A 368 -10.59 4.65 -13.82
N VAL A 369 -11.23 5.76 -13.50
CA VAL A 369 -11.05 6.48 -12.24
C VAL A 369 -12.36 6.38 -11.46
N THR A 370 -12.29 5.92 -10.23
CA THR A 370 -13.45 5.77 -9.34
C THR A 370 -13.24 6.61 -8.08
N VAL A 371 -14.26 7.37 -7.71
CA VAL A 371 -14.30 8.16 -6.47
C VAL A 371 -15.56 7.79 -5.69
N VAL A 372 -15.40 7.42 -4.41
CA VAL A 372 -16.49 7.08 -3.49
C VAL A 372 -16.45 8.07 -2.33
N ASP A 373 -17.52 8.84 -2.15
CA ASP A 373 -17.64 9.88 -1.10
C ASP A 373 -16.39 10.77 -0.96
N GLY A 374 -15.85 11.24 -2.09
CA GLY A 374 -14.66 12.09 -2.14
C GLY A 374 -13.32 11.35 -2.00
N THR A 375 -13.31 10.05 -1.75
CA THR A 375 -12.10 9.23 -1.68
C THR A 375 -11.84 8.52 -3.01
N ALA A 376 -10.68 8.76 -3.61
CA ALA A 376 -10.26 8.11 -4.84
C ALA A 376 -9.81 6.66 -4.58
N ALA A 377 -10.21 5.75 -5.47
CA ALA A 377 -9.62 4.42 -5.59
C ALA A 377 -8.34 4.46 -6.44
N ASN A 378 -7.70 3.30 -6.59
CA ASN A 378 -6.67 3.10 -7.60
C ASN A 378 -7.25 3.24 -9.03
N THR A 379 -6.39 3.62 -9.96
CA THR A 379 -6.74 3.68 -11.39
C THR A 379 -6.47 2.31 -12.03
N VAL A 380 -7.47 1.79 -12.73
CA VAL A 380 -7.39 0.56 -13.54
C VAL A 380 -7.72 0.87 -14.99
N THR A 381 -7.59 -0.10 -15.90
CA THR A 381 -7.80 0.10 -17.33
C THR A 381 -8.82 -0.87 -17.93
N ALA A 382 -9.46 -0.43 -19.01
CA ALA A 382 -10.23 -1.28 -19.91
C ALA A 382 -9.94 -0.87 -21.36
N ASN A 383 -10.33 -1.71 -22.32
CA ASN A 383 -10.11 -1.45 -23.74
C ASN A 383 -11.46 -1.34 -24.44
N ILE A 384 -11.71 -0.21 -25.10
CA ILE A 384 -12.96 0.10 -25.80
C ILE A 384 -12.67 0.21 -27.30
N LYS A 385 -13.35 -0.59 -28.13
CA LYS A 385 -13.18 -0.55 -29.59
C LYS A 385 -14.36 0.06 -30.32
#